data_AF-V6SK69-F1
#
_entry.id   AF-V6SK69-F1
#
_cell.length_a   1.000
_cell.length_b   1.000
_cell.length_c   1.000
_cell.angle_alpha   90.00
_cell.angle_beta   90.00
_cell.angle_gamma   90.00
#
_symmetry.space_group_name_H-M   'P 1'
#
loop_
_entity.id
_entity.type
_entity.pdbx_description
1 polymer ?
#
loop_
_entity_poly.entity_id
_entity_poly.type
_entity_poly.pdbx_seq_one_letter_code
_entity_poly.pdbx_strand_id
1 'polypeptide(L)'
;MKKIFLSFLPILLLIGCDKKQQEQTNTNAPIQSATDVFRPANIQEEMIYSRAMTAAVWSMPVVNYQLMYQEMATKLKGSYNQIVIWPKLLDWKNQTLTPNPDVIYIMPFFNTKDVGPVVLEIPPADKGVLNGSVMNYWQAAIEDIGPGGVDKGKGGKYLFLPPNYDVNKVPKGYIPLASNTYQGYALIRSVLKSGSPADVAAAIEYSKRIKLYPLSQENKSPQTTFLDASNVIYDSSIPYDIRFFKSLNIMVQSEPWLERDKAMIDLLKTIGIERGKPFNPKPRTEEILNYAIKAAKAWLDVNYESMPRYYTDAHWFFPATEETHQSIINDFEVPDSYPVDNRGVIYTMAFFSAKHIGESQYYLMTIQDKDEKPFDGSKHYKLNVPANVPVSQYWSMTVYNRATHTFIRNAKWMARSSQTLGIKKNNDGSVDIYFGPTPPESGESNWIPTDPKEQFEVLARFYGPKKALYDKSWKMGDIEEVK
;
A
#
# COMPACT_ATOMS: atom_id res chain seq x y z
N MET A 1 67.59 30.29 3.16
CA MET A 1 67.22 31.72 3.22
C MET A 1 65.77 31.82 2.77
N LYS A 2 64.77 32.33 3.48
CA LYS A 2 64.60 33.03 4.77
C LYS A 2 63.37 32.44 5.47
N LYS A 3 63.44 32.29 6.80
CA LYS A 3 62.32 32.00 7.71
C LYS A 3 61.64 33.31 8.09
N ILE A 4 60.32 33.33 8.23
CA ILE A 4 59.61 34.28 9.10
C ILE A 4 58.62 33.48 9.94
N PHE A 5 58.88 33.47 11.25
CA PHE A 5 58.00 33.03 12.33
C PHE A 5 57.09 34.20 12.70
N LEU A 6 55.80 33.94 12.94
CA LEU A 6 54.94 34.86 13.70
C LEU A 6 54.00 34.04 14.59
N SER A 7 54.30 34.13 15.89
CA SER A 7 53.50 33.62 17.01
C SER A 7 52.19 34.38 17.14
N PHE A 8 51.10 33.68 17.44
CA PHE A 8 49.89 34.31 18.01
C PHE A 8 49.40 33.51 19.23
N LEU A 9 49.29 34.25 20.34
CA LEU A 9 48.76 33.89 21.65
C LEU A 9 47.23 33.70 21.58
N PRO A 10 46.61 32.78 22.35
CA PRO A 10 45.16 32.73 22.48
C PRO A 10 44.68 33.72 23.54
N ILE A 11 43.82 34.66 23.15
CA ILE A 11 43.08 35.54 24.05
C ILE A 11 41.80 34.81 24.49
N LEU A 12 41.69 34.52 25.78
CA LEU A 12 40.42 34.17 26.45
C LEU A 12 39.50 35.40 26.45
N LEU A 13 38.31 35.28 25.88
CA LEU A 13 37.22 36.22 26.07
C LEU A 13 36.04 35.51 26.74
N LEU A 14 35.82 35.87 28.01
CA LEU A 14 34.60 35.63 28.77
C LEU A 14 33.49 36.51 28.20
N ILE A 15 32.38 35.91 27.76
CA ILE A 15 31.13 36.63 27.48
C ILE A 15 30.04 36.03 28.36
N GLY A 16 29.51 36.89 29.22
CA GLY A 16 28.49 36.59 30.21
C GLY A 16 27.12 36.33 29.59
N CYS A 17 26.33 35.58 30.35
CA CYS A 17 24.92 35.30 30.13
C CYS A 17 24.09 36.59 30.04
N ASP A 18 23.32 36.75 28.95
CA ASP A 18 22.10 37.55 28.94
C ASP A 18 20.93 36.64 28.59
N LYS A 19 20.17 36.22 29.60
CA LYS A 19 18.88 35.54 29.45
C LYS A 19 17.83 36.59 29.06
N LYS A 20 17.52 36.71 27.77
CA LYS A 20 16.23 37.26 27.34
C LYS A 20 15.18 36.16 27.41
N GLN A 21 14.21 36.32 28.32
CA GLN A 21 12.96 35.59 28.32
C GLN A 21 12.22 35.87 27.00
N GLN A 22 12.13 34.88 26.12
CA GLN A 22 11.09 34.82 25.12
C GLN A 22 9.90 34.13 25.74
N GLU A 23 8.81 34.87 25.92
CA GLU A 23 7.48 34.34 26.17
C GLU A 23 7.12 33.39 25.03
N GLN A 24 7.13 32.08 25.32
CA GLN A 24 6.41 31.11 24.52
C GLN A 24 4.91 31.37 24.71
N THR A 25 4.32 32.08 23.75
CA THR A 25 2.88 32.04 23.55
C THR A 25 2.49 30.59 23.25
N ASN A 26 1.95 29.92 24.27
CA ASN A 26 1.28 28.63 24.15
C ASN A 26 0.14 28.75 23.13
N THR A 27 0.41 28.36 21.89
CA THR A 27 -0.64 28.06 20.92
C THR A 27 -1.27 26.74 21.34
N ASN A 28 -2.42 26.84 21.99
CA ASN A 28 -3.33 25.74 22.29
C ASN A 28 -3.77 25.07 20.97
N ALA A 29 -2.99 24.12 20.47
CA ALA A 29 -3.56 23.02 19.71
C ALA A 29 -4.38 22.17 20.71
N PRO A 30 -5.58 21.71 20.35
CA PRO A 30 -6.25 20.70 21.16
C PRO A 30 -5.42 19.42 21.09
N ILE A 31 -4.53 19.24 22.07
CA ILE A 31 -3.97 17.94 22.40
C ILE A 31 -5.18 17.07 22.73
N GLN A 32 -5.43 16.10 21.86
CA GLN A 32 -6.38 15.03 22.12
C GLN A 32 -6.10 14.49 23.54
N SER A 33 -7.13 14.56 24.37
CA SER A 33 -7.15 14.22 25.79
C SER A 33 -6.24 13.05 26.17
N ALA A 34 -5.45 13.23 27.24
CA ALA A 34 -4.75 12.24 28.06
C ALA A 34 -4.78 10.79 27.53
N THR A 35 -3.65 10.38 26.93
CA THR A 35 -3.43 9.01 26.44
C THR A 35 -3.73 7.96 27.50
N ASP A 36 -4.56 6.99 27.13
CA ASP A 36 -4.73 5.67 27.74
C ASP A 36 -3.36 4.93 27.78
N VAL A 37 -2.49 5.27 28.73
CA VAL A 37 -1.17 4.63 28.90
C VAL A 37 -1.34 3.28 29.57
N PHE A 38 -0.86 2.22 28.92
CA PHE A 38 -0.83 0.89 29.52
C PHE A 38 0.05 0.86 30.77
N ARG A 39 -0.46 0.27 31.86
CA ARG A 39 0.27 0.10 33.13
C ARG A 39 0.36 -1.40 33.46
N PRO A 40 1.54 -2.03 33.32
CA PRO A 40 1.71 -3.44 33.67
C PRO A 40 1.66 -3.63 35.19
N ALA A 41 1.00 -4.69 35.66
CA ALA A 41 0.99 -5.07 37.07
C ALA A 41 2.28 -5.81 37.49
N ASN A 42 3.02 -6.37 36.53
CA ASN A 42 4.26 -7.13 36.72
C ASN A 42 5.04 -7.23 35.40
N ILE A 43 6.26 -7.76 35.47
CA ILE A 43 7.13 -7.92 34.31
C ILE A 43 6.55 -8.83 33.22
N GLN A 44 5.70 -9.81 33.57
CA GLN A 44 5.07 -10.68 32.58
C GLN A 44 4.09 -9.91 31.70
N GLU A 45 3.29 -9.02 32.28
CA GLU A 45 2.38 -8.15 31.51
C GLU A 45 3.14 -7.14 30.64
N GLU A 46 4.23 -6.57 31.16
CA GLU A 46 5.13 -5.70 30.38
C GLU A 46 5.71 -6.44 29.18
N MET A 47 6.12 -7.70 29.38
CA MET A 47 6.64 -8.51 28.29
C MET A 47 5.58 -8.89 27.24
N ILE A 48 4.33 -9.15 27.65
CA ILE A 48 3.22 -9.37 26.71
C ILE A 48 3.01 -8.11 25.88
N TYR A 49 2.94 -6.94 26.52
CA TYR A 49 2.75 -5.66 25.84
C TYR A 49 3.86 -5.39 24.81
N SER A 50 5.12 -5.47 25.25
CA SER A 50 6.28 -5.22 24.38
C SER A 50 6.31 -6.18 23.18
N ARG A 51 6.18 -7.49 23.41
CA ARG A 51 6.19 -8.48 22.32
C ARG A 51 4.98 -8.35 21.38
N ALA A 52 3.82 -8.00 21.91
CA ALA A 52 2.63 -7.76 21.09
C ALA A 52 2.79 -6.54 20.18
N MET A 53 3.39 -5.46 20.68
CA MET A 53 3.69 -4.28 19.88
C MET A 53 4.68 -4.60 18.76
N THR A 54 5.80 -5.27 19.08
CA THR A 54 6.78 -5.68 18.07
C THR A 54 6.17 -6.65 17.04
N ALA A 55 5.38 -7.64 17.50
CA ALA A 55 4.70 -8.57 16.62
C ALA A 55 3.75 -7.86 15.66
N ALA A 56 3.02 -6.84 16.13
CA ALA A 56 2.10 -6.09 15.30
C ALA A 56 2.78 -5.33 14.15
N VAL A 57 3.90 -4.66 14.43
CA VAL A 57 4.68 -3.96 13.39
C VAL A 57 5.22 -4.97 12.37
N TRP A 58 5.86 -6.05 12.84
CA TRP A 58 6.46 -7.06 11.98
C TRP A 58 5.44 -7.82 11.11
N SER A 59 4.27 -8.13 11.66
CA SER A 59 3.27 -8.94 10.98
C SER A 59 2.22 -8.15 10.20
N MET A 60 2.38 -6.84 10.03
CA MET A 60 1.44 -6.01 9.28
C MET A 60 1.10 -6.58 7.88
N PRO A 61 2.08 -6.97 7.02
CA PRO A 61 1.77 -7.50 5.69
C PRO A 61 0.91 -8.77 5.70
N VAL A 62 1.16 -9.67 6.64
CA VAL A 62 0.42 -10.94 6.70
C VAL A 62 -1.01 -10.73 7.18
N VAL A 63 -1.21 -9.79 8.10
CA VAL A 63 -2.56 -9.42 8.54
C VAL A 63 -3.32 -8.71 7.42
N ASN A 64 -2.67 -7.80 6.69
CA ASN A 64 -3.23 -7.14 5.51
C ASN A 64 -3.72 -8.16 4.47
N TYR A 65 -2.85 -9.10 4.06
CA TYR A 65 -3.24 -10.21 3.18
C TYR A 65 -4.45 -10.98 3.72
N GLN A 66 -4.40 -11.37 5.00
CA GLN A 66 -5.40 -12.23 5.62
C GLN A 66 -6.77 -11.55 5.69
N LEU A 67 -6.83 -10.23 5.90
CA LEU A 67 -8.06 -9.45 5.91
C LEU A 67 -8.70 -9.40 4.52
N MET A 68 -7.90 -9.18 3.47
CA MET A 68 -8.42 -9.24 2.09
C MET A 68 -9.01 -10.62 1.79
N TYR A 69 -8.29 -11.70 2.07
CA TYR A 69 -8.82 -13.05 1.86
C TYR A 69 -10.08 -13.33 2.68
N GLN A 70 -10.16 -12.85 3.94
CA GLN A 70 -11.35 -13.00 4.78
C GLN A 70 -12.57 -12.33 4.18
N GLU A 71 -12.45 -11.13 3.61
CA GLU A 71 -13.57 -10.46 2.95
C GLU A 71 -14.07 -11.24 1.73
N MET A 72 -13.16 -11.79 0.92
CA MET A 72 -13.51 -12.71 -0.16
C MET A 72 -14.29 -13.92 0.37
N ALA A 73 -13.74 -14.61 1.38
CA ALA A 73 -14.34 -15.83 1.91
C ALA A 73 -15.70 -15.57 2.58
N THR A 74 -15.85 -14.46 3.29
CA THR A 74 -17.04 -14.20 4.11
C THR A 74 -18.13 -13.43 3.37
N LYS A 75 -17.78 -12.41 2.58
CA LYS A 75 -18.74 -11.57 1.84
C LYS A 75 -19.13 -12.18 0.50
N LEU A 76 -18.17 -12.76 -0.21
CA LEU A 76 -18.40 -13.33 -1.55
C LEU A 76 -18.59 -14.85 -1.54
N LYS A 77 -18.41 -15.49 -0.37
CA LYS A 77 -18.45 -16.96 -0.22
C LYS A 77 -17.43 -17.66 -1.12
N GLY A 78 -16.30 -16.99 -1.36
CA GLY A 78 -15.21 -17.48 -2.19
C GLY A 78 -14.28 -18.46 -1.47
N SER A 79 -13.38 -19.05 -2.25
CA SER A 79 -12.28 -19.88 -1.78
C SER A 79 -11.02 -19.67 -2.64
N TYR A 80 -9.90 -20.24 -2.23
CA TYR A 80 -8.66 -20.19 -3.01
C TYR A 80 -8.80 -20.69 -4.45
N ASN A 81 -7.90 -20.23 -5.31
CA ASN A 81 -7.86 -20.51 -6.74
C ASN A 81 -9.09 -19.96 -7.47
N GLN A 82 -9.60 -18.83 -6.98
CA GLN A 82 -10.65 -18.02 -7.60
C GLN A 82 -10.20 -16.55 -7.69
N ILE A 83 -10.91 -15.75 -8.47
CA ILE A 83 -10.57 -14.37 -8.75
C ILE A 83 -11.66 -13.45 -8.21
N VAL A 84 -11.31 -12.49 -7.34
CA VAL A 84 -12.20 -11.37 -7.03
C VAL A 84 -12.08 -10.34 -8.16
N ILE A 85 -13.21 -9.83 -8.65
CA ILE A 85 -13.26 -8.80 -9.68
C ILE A 85 -14.24 -7.68 -9.27
N TRP A 86 -13.88 -6.45 -9.59
CA TRP A 86 -14.79 -5.31 -9.57
C TRP A 86 -15.07 -4.91 -11.02
N PRO A 87 -16.11 -5.44 -11.67
CA PRO A 87 -16.49 -5.12 -13.05
C PRO A 87 -17.11 -3.71 -13.18
N LYS A 88 -16.49 -2.72 -12.55
CA LYS A 88 -16.74 -1.28 -12.66
C LYS A 88 -15.54 -0.52 -12.06
N LEU A 89 -15.47 0.78 -12.30
CA LEU A 89 -14.59 1.64 -11.52
C LEU A 89 -14.98 1.58 -10.04
N LEU A 90 -13.98 1.56 -9.16
CA LEU A 90 -14.22 1.41 -7.73
C LEU A 90 -14.96 2.62 -7.17
N ASP A 91 -15.92 2.34 -6.30
CA ASP A 91 -16.56 3.32 -5.42
C ASP A 91 -16.08 3.11 -3.97
N TRP A 92 -16.58 3.94 -3.06
CA TRP A 92 -16.21 3.89 -1.64
C TRP A 92 -16.48 2.53 -0.97
N LYS A 93 -17.28 1.62 -1.55
CA LYS A 93 -17.53 0.31 -0.94
C LYS A 93 -16.31 -0.59 -0.92
N ASN A 94 -15.33 -0.35 -1.81
CA ASN A 94 -14.03 -0.99 -1.67
C ASN A 94 -13.21 -0.24 -0.60
N GLN A 95 -12.93 -0.93 0.49
CA GLN A 95 -12.19 -0.44 1.65
C GLN A 95 -10.93 -1.30 1.86
N THR A 96 -10.28 -1.67 0.75
CA THR A 96 -8.85 -2.03 0.72
C THR A 96 -8.00 -0.77 0.96
N LEU A 97 -6.71 -0.95 1.25
CA LEU A 97 -5.80 0.15 1.56
C LEU A 97 -5.33 0.87 0.28
N THR A 98 -5.52 2.18 0.18
CA THR A 98 -5.22 3.04 -0.99
C THR A 98 -5.57 2.46 -2.39
N PRO A 99 -6.79 1.94 -2.62
CA PRO A 99 -7.18 1.39 -3.92
C PRO A 99 -7.25 2.45 -5.01
N ASN A 100 -7.05 2.06 -6.26
CA ASN A 100 -7.07 2.96 -7.41
C ASN A 100 -8.47 2.98 -8.08
N PRO A 101 -9.19 4.11 -8.10
CA PRO A 101 -10.54 4.17 -8.67
C PRO A 101 -10.57 4.30 -10.20
N ASP A 102 -9.43 4.41 -10.88
CA ASP A 102 -9.34 4.69 -12.32
C ASP A 102 -9.13 3.44 -13.20
N VAL A 103 -9.23 2.23 -12.63
CA VAL A 103 -8.99 0.95 -13.34
C VAL A 103 -9.98 -0.12 -12.93
N ILE A 104 -10.10 -1.17 -13.74
CA ILE A 104 -10.81 -2.40 -13.35
C ILE A 104 -9.87 -3.25 -12.49
N TYR A 105 -10.31 -3.58 -11.28
CA TYR A 105 -9.56 -4.37 -10.32
C TYR A 105 -9.83 -5.86 -10.47
N ILE A 106 -8.75 -6.65 -10.46
CA ILE A 106 -8.77 -8.10 -10.49
C ILE A 106 -7.78 -8.60 -9.44
N MET A 107 -8.24 -9.48 -8.56
CA MET A 107 -7.47 -9.99 -7.43
C MET A 107 -7.59 -11.52 -7.33
N PRO A 108 -6.74 -12.26 -8.07
CA PRO A 108 -6.59 -13.70 -7.92
C PRO A 108 -6.00 -14.07 -6.55
N PHE A 109 -6.64 -14.98 -5.82
CA PHE A 109 -6.04 -15.63 -4.65
C PHE A 109 -5.70 -17.07 -4.99
N PHE A 110 -4.48 -17.51 -4.68
CA PHE A 110 -4.03 -18.88 -4.94
C PHE A 110 -3.66 -19.60 -3.66
N ASN A 111 -3.80 -20.93 -3.68
CA ASN A 111 -3.25 -21.82 -2.66
C ASN A 111 -2.83 -23.13 -3.33
N THR A 112 -1.54 -23.44 -3.19
CA THR A 112 -0.90 -24.61 -3.81
C THR A 112 -0.84 -25.84 -2.91
N LYS A 113 -1.22 -25.72 -1.63
CA LYS A 113 -1.00 -26.75 -0.59
C LYS A 113 -1.56 -28.12 -0.96
N ASP A 114 -2.83 -28.16 -1.36
CA ASP A 114 -3.56 -29.41 -1.59
C ASP A 114 -3.71 -29.75 -3.09
N VAL A 115 -3.48 -28.77 -3.98
CA VAL A 115 -3.71 -28.92 -5.43
C VAL A 115 -2.43 -28.92 -6.25
N GLY A 116 -1.28 -28.69 -5.61
CA GLY A 116 0.01 -28.53 -6.27
C GLY A 116 0.12 -27.18 -7.01
N PRO A 117 0.92 -27.10 -8.08
CA PRO A 117 1.10 -25.87 -8.85
C PRO A 117 -0.21 -25.29 -9.39
N VAL A 118 -0.34 -23.96 -9.37
CA VAL A 118 -1.51 -23.22 -9.86
C VAL A 118 -1.11 -22.31 -11.01
N VAL A 119 -1.89 -22.32 -12.08
CA VAL A 119 -1.66 -21.53 -13.29
C VAL A 119 -2.49 -20.26 -13.25
N LEU A 120 -1.84 -19.11 -13.47
CA LEU A 120 -2.46 -17.85 -13.84
C LEU A 120 -2.15 -17.55 -15.31
N GLU A 121 -3.16 -17.63 -16.18
CA GLU A 121 -3.02 -17.25 -17.59
C GLU A 121 -3.36 -15.77 -17.77
N ILE A 122 -2.39 -15.02 -18.29
CA ILE A 122 -2.53 -13.60 -18.63
C ILE A 122 -2.71 -13.48 -20.15
N PRO A 123 -3.78 -12.83 -20.64
CA PRO A 123 -3.95 -12.58 -22.06
C PRO A 123 -2.90 -11.60 -22.59
N PRO A 124 -2.55 -11.65 -23.90
CA PRO A 124 -1.69 -10.64 -24.50
C PRO A 124 -2.34 -9.25 -24.44
N ALA A 125 -1.51 -8.22 -24.42
CA ALA A 125 -1.92 -6.83 -24.56
C ALA A 125 -2.31 -6.56 -26.03
N ASP A 126 -3.59 -6.75 -26.36
CA ASP A 126 -4.15 -6.54 -27.69
C ASP A 126 -5.19 -5.41 -27.72
N LYS A 127 -6.37 -5.64 -27.13
CA LYS A 127 -7.49 -4.72 -27.00
C LYS A 127 -7.51 -4.03 -25.63
N GLY A 128 -6.60 -4.40 -24.74
CA GLY A 128 -6.45 -3.85 -23.40
C GLY A 128 -5.03 -4.07 -22.87
N VAL A 129 -4.74 -3.48 -21.72
CA VAL A 129 -3.44 -3.60 -21.05
C VAL A 129 -3.69 -3.95 -19.59
N LEU A 130 -3.08 -5.05 -19.13
CA LEU A 130 -3.03 -5.40 -17.72
C LEU A 130 -1.68 -4.93 -17.15
N ASN A 131 -1.71 -4.30 -15.97
CA ASN A 131 -0.54 -4.12 -15.13
C ASN A 131 -0.81 -4.79 -13.79
N GLY A 132 0.15 -5.55 -13.27
CA GLY A 132 -0.04 -6.19 -11.98
C GLY A 132 1.25 -6.74 -11.38
N SER A 133 1.11 -7.36 -10.21
CA SER A 133 2.18 -8.10 -9.55
C SER A 133 1.59 -9.31 -8.83
N VAL A 134 2.37 -10.38 -8.79
CA VAL A 134 2.15 -11.59 -8.01
C VAL A 134 2.96 -11.47 -6.73
N MET A 135 2.32 -11.73 -5.59
CA MET A 135 2.96 -11.67 -4.28
C MET A 135 2.69 -12.95 -3.48
N ASN A 136 3.65 -13.30 -2.63
CA ASN A 136 3.46 -14.34 -1.62
C ASN A 136 2.60 -13.81 -0.46
N TYR A 137 2.30 -14.66 0.52
CA TYR A 137 1.48 -14.31 1.69
C TYR A 137 2.08 -13.15 2.52
N TRP A 138 3.40 -12.97 2.45
CA TRP A 138 4.17 -11.93 3.12
C TRP A 138 4.23 -10.62 2.34
N GLN A 139 3.49 -10.52 1.23
CA GLN A 139 3.48 -9.40 0.28
C GLN A 139 4.86 -9.11 -0.36
N ALA A 140 5.79 -10.08 -0.34
CA ALA A 140 7.01 -9.98 -1.14
C ALA A 140 6.66 -10.14 -2.63
N ALA A 141 7.32 -9.36 -3.48
CA ALA A 141 7.06 -9.37 -4.91
C ALA A 141 7.72 -10.60 -5.56
N ILE A 142 6.89 -11.49 -6.10
CA ILE A 142 7.39 -12.65 -6.86
C ILE A 142 7.74 -12.20 -8.27
N GLU A 143 6.76 -11.66 -9.00
CA GLU A 143 6.94 -11.18 -10.37
C GLU A 143 5.82 -10.22 -10.82
N ASP A 144 6.14 -9.28 -11.71
CA ASP A 144 5.20 -8.35 -12.31
C ASP A 144 4.53 -8.92 -13.58
N ILE A 145 3.33 -8.41 -13.86
CA ILE A 145 2.46 -8.80 -14.98
C ILE A 145 2.31 -7.63 -15.95
N GLY A 146 2.30 -7.92 -17.26
CA GLY A 146 2.03 -6.97 -18.32
C GLY A 146 3.28 -6.38 -18.97
N PRO A 147 3.16 -5.21 -19.63
CA PRO A 147 4.28 -4.58 -20.35
C PRO A 147 5.55 -4.39 -19.52
N GLY A 148 5.42 -4.03 -18.24
CA GLY A 148 6.55 -3.91 -17.32
C GLY A 148 7.01 -5.23 -16.67
N GLY A 149 6.20 -6.27 -16.77
CA GLY A 149 6.49 -7.59 -16.21
C GLY A 149 7.42 -8.44 -17.08
N VAL A 150 7.60 -9.69 -16.67
CA VAL A 150 8.39 -10.68 -17.42
C VAL A 150 7.74 -11.06 -18.76
N ASP A 151 6.40 -10.98 -18.88
CA ASP A 151 5.70 -11.27 -20.13
C ASP A 151 5.83 -10.19 -21.22
N LYS A 152 6.29 -8.98 -20.85
CA LYS A 152 6.49 -7.84 -21.76
C LYS A 152 5.26 -7.51 -22.62
N GLY A 153 4.06 -7.69 -22.06
CA GLY A 153 2.77 -7.47 -22.71
C GLY A 153 2.34 -8.58 -23.66
N LYS A 154 3.12 -9.65 -23.83
CA LYS A 154 2.76 -10.78 -24.72
C LYS A 154 1.79 -11.76 -24.06
N GLY A 155 1.50 -11.57 -22.77
CA GLY A 155 0.77 -12.55 -21.97
C GLY A 155 1.60 -13.81 -21.73
N GLY A 156 1.06 -14.71 -20.92
CA GLY A 156 1.80 -15.92 -20.53
C GLY A 156 1.08 -16.76 -19.49
N LYS A 157 1.63 -17.95 -19.25
CA LYS A 157 1.17 -18.87 -18.20
C LYS A 157 2.13 -18.79 -17.02
N TYR A 158 1.76 -18.02 -16.02
CA TYR A 158 2.48 -17.92 -14.75
C TYR A 158 2.14 -19.14 -13.90
N LEU A 159 3.15 -19.89 -13.45
CA LEU A 159 2.96 -21.11 -12.68
C LEU A 159 3.42 -20.90 -11.23
N PHE A 160 2.47 -20.70 -10.33
CA PHE A 160 2.73 -20.61 -8.91
C PHE A 160 3.14 -21.97 -8.37
N LEU A 161 4.34 -22.06 -7.81
CA LEU A 161 4.90 -23.31 -7.29
C LEU A 161 4.73 -23.36 -5.76
N PRO A 162 4.39 -24.53 -5.19
CA PRO A 162 4.43 -24.70 -3.74
C PRO A 162 5.86 -24.59 -3.20
N PRO A 163 6.03 -24.32 -1.90
CA PRO A 163 7.33 -24.35 -1.24
C PRO A 163 8.09 -25.66 -1.51
N ASN A 164 9.39 -25.54 -1.79
CA ASN A 164 10.30 -26.66 -2.06
C ASN A 164 9.92 -27.52 -3.30
N TYR A 165 9.15 -26.98 -4.24
CA TYR A 165 8.84 -27.70 -5.48
C TYR A 165 10.10 -27.93 -6.33
N ASP A 166 10.21 -29.13 -6.90
CA ASP A 166 11.29 -29.48 -7.83
C ASP A 166 11.09 -28.76 -9.17
N VAL A 167 11.90 -27.73 -9.41
CA VAL A 167 11.85 -26.90 -10.62
C VAL A 167 12.04 -27.70 -11.91
N ASN A 168 12.65 -28.90 -11.85
CA ASN A 168 12.82 -29.76 -13.03
C ASN A 168 11.51 -30.40 -13.49
N LYS A 169 10.46 -30.38 -12.65
CA LYS A 169 9.11 -30.89 -12.99
C LYS A 169 8.21 -29.83 -13.64
N VAL A 170 8.69 -28.59 -13.77
CA VAL A 170 7.94 -27.52 -14.42
C VAL A 170 7.79 -27.85 -15.92
N PRO A 171 6.56 -27.92 -16.46
CA PRO A 171 6.37 -28.16 -17.89
C PRO A 171 6.90 -26.99 -18.74
N LYS A 172 7.25 -27.27 -19.99
CA LYS A 172 7.64 -26.22 -20.96
C LYS A 172 6.48 -25.25 -21.22
N GLY A 173 6.81 -23.99 -21.51
CA GLY A 173 5.82 -22.96 -21.85
C GLY A 173 5.22 -22.21 -20.64
N TYR A 174 5.73 -22.49 -19.44
CA TYR A 174 5.36 -21.83 -18.20
C TYR A 174 6.44 -20.87 -17.73
N ILE A 175 6.02 -19.81 -17.05
CA ILE A 175 6.86 -18.89 -16.30
C ILE A 175 6.81 -19.36 -14.84
N PRO A 176 7.82 -20.09 -14.34
CA PRO A 176 7.80 -20.62 -12.98
C PRO A 176 7.96 -19.51 -11.96
N LEU A 177 7.05 -19.46 -11.00
CA LEU A 177 7.04 -18.51 -9.90
C LEU A 177 7.19 -19.29 -8.59
N ALA A 178 8.43 -19.38 -8.10
CA ALA A 178 8.71 -20.02 -6.82
C ALA A 178 8.12 -19.18 -5.67
N SER A 179 7.44 -19.85 -4.74
CA SER A 179 6.91 -19.23 -3.53
C SER A 179 7.37 -20.00 -2.30
N ASN A 180 7.77 -19.28 -1.27
CA ASN A 180 8.11 -19.84 0.04
C ASN A 180 6.87 -20.01 0.95
N THR A 181 5.70 -19.55 0.50
CA THR A 181 4.38 -19.81 1.09
C THR A 181 3.47 -20.57 0.12
N TYR A 182 2.52 -21.35 0.64
CA TYR A 182 1.53 -22.05 -0.19
C TYR A 182 0.49 -21.10 -0.76
N GLN A 183 0.09 -20.12 0.05
CA GLN A 183 -0.91 -19.10 -0.27
C GLN A 183 -0.24 -17.81 -0.77
N GLY A 184 -0.97 -17.07 -1.58
CA GLY A 184 -0.60 -15.76 -2.07
C GLY A 184 -1.69 -15.20 -2.97
N TYR A 185 -1.40 -14.08 -3.61
CA TYR A 185 -2.35 -13.40 -4.47
C TYR A 185 -1.63 -12.63 -5.57
N ALA A 186 -2.38 -12.24 -6.59
CA ALA A 186 -1.95 -11.21 -7.52
C ALA A 186 -2.87 -10.00 -7.37
N LEU A 187 -2.32 -8.82 -7.62
CA LEU A 187 -3.13 -7.64 -7.88
C LEU A 187 -2.93 -7.20 -9.31
N ILE A 188 -4.00 -7.26 -10.09
CA ILE A 188 -4.01 -6.97 -11.52
C ILE A 188 -5.00 -5.84 -11.77
N ARG A 189 -4.60 -4.90 -12.61
CA ARG A 189 -5.39 -3.73 -12.99
C ARG A 189 -5.49 -3.66 -14.51
N SER A 190 -6.71 -3.66 -15.02
CA SER A 190 -6.96 -3.40 -16.45
C SER A 190 -7.04 -1.90 -16.66
N VAL A 191 -6.08 -1.39 -17.43
CA VAL A 191 -5.94 0.04 -17.69
C VAL A 191 -6.91 0.46 -18.78
N LEU A 192 -7.64 1.54 -18.52
CA LEU A 192 -8.63 2.07 -19.45
C LEU A 192 -7.97 2.85 -20.59
N LYS A 193 -8.61 2.83 -21.75
CA LYS A 193 -8.31 3.79 -22.82
C LYS A 193 -8.84 5.19 -22.47
N SER A 194 -10.03 5.26 -21.89
CA SER A 194 -10.64 6.47 -21.31
C SER A 194 -11.68 6.08 -20.26
N GLY A 195 -12.17 7.06 -19.48
CA GLY A 195 -13.29 6.87 -18.55
C GLY A 195 -14.66 6.73 -19.22
N SER A 196 -14.74 6.55 -20.54
CA SER A 196 -16.03 6.36 -21.22
C SER A 196 -16.68 5.02 -20.85
N PRO A 197 -18.03 4.95 -20.79
CA PRO A 197 -18.72 3.69 -20.50
C PRO A 197 -18.32 2.54 -21.45
N ALA A 198 -18.05 2.85 -22.72
CA ALA A 198 -17.62 1.85 -23.70
C ALA A 198 -16.23 1.29 -23.41
N ASP A 199 -15.26 2.16 -23.07
CA ASP A 199 -13.90 1.72 -22.74
C ASP A 199 -13.84 0.99 -21.40
N VAL A 200 -14.67 1.40 -20.43
CA VAL A 200 -14.87 0.66 -19.17
C VAL A 200 -15.41 -0.74 -19.44
N ALA A 201 -16.45 -0.87 -20.27
CA ALA A 201 -16.99 -2.18 -20.66
C ALA A 201 -15.94 -3.04 -21.37
N ALA A 202 -15.17 -2.47 -22.29
CA ALA A 202 -14.09 -3.17 -22.98
C ALA A 202 -13.01 -3.67 -22.01
N ALA A 203 -12.62 -2.86 -21.02
CA ALA A 203 -11.64 -3.25 -20.00
C ALA A 203 -12.14 -4.38 -19.11
N ILE A 204 -13.45 -4.40 -18.78
CA ILE A 204 -14.09 -5.50 -18.02
C ILE A 204 -14.05 -6.80 -18.83
N GLU A 205 -14.47 -6.76 -20.10
CA GLU A 205 -14.47 -7.95 -20.96
C GLU A 205 -13.05 -8.47 -21.21
N TYR A 206 -12.07 -7.57 -21.36
CA TYR A 206 -10.67 -7.95 -21.44
C TYR A 206 -10.17 -8.65 -20.16
N SER A 207 -10.57 -8.14 -18.98
CA SER A 207 -10.20 -8.71 -17.68
C SER A 207 -10.70 -10.14 -17.49
N LYS A 208 -11.88 -10.47 -18.03
CA LYS A 208 -12.47 -11.82 -17.96
C LYS A 208 -11.74 -12.87 -18.80
N ARG A 209 -10.74 -12.47 -19.61
CA ARG A 209 -9.87 -13.40 -20.34
C ARG A 209 -8.77 -14.02 -19.47
N ILE A 210 -8.52 -13.47 -18.28
CA ILE A 210 -7.61 -14.05 -17.31
C ILE A 210 -8.14 -15.42 -16.90
N LYS A 211 -7.24 -16.41 -16.75
CA LYS A 211 -7.61 -17.71 -16.17
C LYS A 211 -6.82 -18.03 -14.92
N LEU A 212 -7.44 -18.70 -13.98
CA LEU A 212 -6.80 -19.23 -12.78
C LEU A 212 -7.29 -20.65 -12.52
N TYR A 213 -6.37 -21.61 -12.44
CA TYR A 213 -6.71 -23.02 -12.22
C TYR A 213 -5.52 -23.86 -11.74
N PRO A 214 -5.71 -24.95 -10.98
CA PRO A 214 -4.63 -25.89 -10.68
C PRO A 214 -4.08 -26.55 -11.95
N LEU A 215 -2.76 -26.71 -12.06
CA LEU A 215 -2.10 -27.31 -13.23
C LEU A 215 -2.68 -28.69 -13.60
N SER A 216 -3.07 -29.48 -12.59
CA SER A 216 -3.71 -30.79 -12.75
C SER A 216 -5.05 -30.76 -13.50
N GLN A 217 -5.66 -29.59 -13.66
CA GLN A 217 -6.92 -29.39 -14.36
C GLN A 217 -6.77 -28.86 -15.78
N GLU A 218 -5.56 -28.50 -16.24
CA GLU A 218 -5.36 -27.84 -17.54
C GLU A 218 -5.99 -28.61 -18.72
N ASN A 219 -5.77 -29.92 -18.78
CA ASN A 219 -6.31 -30.79 -19.83
C ASN A 219 -7.82 -31.07 -19.70
N LYS A 220 -8.50 -30.47 -18.72
CA LYS A 220 -9.94 -30.62 -18.46
C LYS A 220 -10.74 -29.35 -18.80
N SER A 221 -10.16 -28.43 -19.57
CA SER A 221 -10.79 -27.15 -19.95
C SER A 221 -11.28 -26.36 -18.74
N PRO A 222 -10.39 -26.03 -17.80
CA PRO A 222 -10.77 -25.48 -16.50
C PRO A 222 -11.50 -24.15 -16.66
N GLN A 223 -12.54 -23.97 -15.86
CA GLN A 223 -13.31 -22.72 -15.81
C GLN A 223 -12.75 -21.83 -14.70
N THR A 224 -12.60 -20.55 -14.99
CA THR A 224 -12.20 -19.56 -13.98
C THR A 224 -13.43 -19.05 -13.26
N THR A 225 -13.40 -19.11 -11.93
CA THR A 225 -14.45 -18.54 -11.10
C THR A 225 -14.11 -17.09 -10.76
N PHE A 226 -14.95 -16.17 -11.26
CA PHE A 226 -14.91 -14.76 -10.91
C PHE A 226 -15.97 -14.45 -9.85
N LEU A 227 -15.56 -13.77 -8.78
CA LEU A 227 -16.43 -13.30 -7.70
C LEU A 227 -16.60 -11.79 -7.81
N ASP A 228 -17.82 -11.35 -8.08
CA ASP A 228 -18.13 -9.92 -8.24
C ASP A 228 -18.26 -9.24 -6.88
N ALA A 229 -17.34 -8.30 -6.59
CA ALA A 229 -17.30 -7.53 -5.36
C ALA A 229 -17.94 -6.14 -5.48
N SER A 230 -18.57 -5.79 -6.61
CA SER A 230 -19.09 -4.45 -6.91
C SER A 230 -20.17 -3.97 -5.94
N ASN A 231 -20.94 -4.90 -5.36
CA ASN A 231 -22.15 -4.59 -4.59
C ASN A 231 -22.01 -4.83 -3.09
N VAL A 232 -20.89 -5.37 -2.64
CA VAL A 232 -20.59 -5.56 -1.21
C VAL A 232 -19.66 -4.46 -0.71
N ILE A 233 -19.73 -4.18 0.59
CA ILE A 233 -18.64 -3.47 1.26
C ILE A 233 -17.54 -4.51 1.48
N TYR A 234 -16.42 -4.34 0.77
CA TYR A 234 -15.24 -5.20 0.87
C TYR A 234 -14.22 -4.47 1.73
N ASP A 235 -14.22 -4.75 3.03
CA ASP A 235 -13.49 -3.97 4.04
C ASP A 235 -12.37 -4.76 4.68
N SER A 236 -11.16 -4.47 4.20
CA SER A 236 -9.93 -5.09 4.67
C SER A 236 -9.02 -4.06 5.36
N SER A 237 -9.60 -2.97 5.86
CA SER A 237 -8.89 -2.02 6.69
C SER A 237 -8.30 -2.71 7.92
N ILE A 238 -7.11 -2.26 8.34
CA ILE A 238 -6.40 -2.87 9.47
C ILE A 238 -7.17 -2.62 10.77
N PRO A 239 -7.64 -3.65 11.50
CA PRO A 239 -8.23 -3.47 12.80
C PRO A 239 -7.14 -3.28 13.85
N TYR A 240 -7.19 -2.19 14.61
CA TYR A 240 -6.24 -1.94 15.71
C TYR A 240 -6.81 -2.40 17.05
N ASP A 241 -7.22 -3.67 17.09
CA ASP A 241 -7.73 -4.39 18.26
C ASP A 241 -7.41 -5.90 18.16
N ILE A 242 -7.98 -6.73 19.03
CA ILE A 242 -7.74 -8.17 19.11
C ILE A 242 -7.95 -8.92 17.78
N ARG A 243 -8.75 -8.38 16.85
CA ARG A 243 -8.94 -8.98 15.52
C ARG A 243 -7.64 -9.06 14.72
N PHE A 244 -6.70 -8.12 14.94
CA PHE A 244 -5.36 -8.17 14.35
C PHE A 244 -4.65 -9.49 14.69
N PHE A 245 -4.58 -9.80 15.98
CA PHE A 245 -3.89 -10.99 16.49
C PHE A 245 -4.63 -12.28 16.13
N LYS A 246 -5.97 -12.24 15.98
CA LYS A 246 -6.74 -13.36 15.41
C LYS A 246 -6.33 -13.64 13.96
N SER A 247 -6.16 -12.61 13.13
CA SER A 247 -5.67 -12.78 11.75
C SER A 247 -4.21 -13.25 11.70
N LEU A 248 -3.34 -12.73 12.57
CA LEU A 248 -1.96 -13.22 12.71
C LEU A 248 -1.92 -14.71 13.07
N ASN A 249 -2.77 -15.14 14.02
CA ASN A 249 -2.85 -16.55 14.39
C ASN A 249 -3.20 -17.44 13.19
N ILE A 250 -4.10 -17.02 12.28
CA ILE A 250 -4.45 -17.82 11.09
C ILE A 250 -3.22 -18.08 10.21
N MET A 251 -2.36 -17.08 10.00
CA MET A 251 -1.10 -17.26 9.28
C MET A 251 -0.23 -18.29 10.00
N VAL A 252 -0.02 -18.12 11.31
CA VAL A 252 0.78 -19.02 12.14
C VAL A 252 0.24 -20.46 12.11
N GLN A 253 -1.05 -20.68 11.84
CA GLN A 253 -1.60 -22.02 11.67
C GLN A 253 -1.45 -22.59 10.26
N SER A 254 -1.51 -21.75 9.22
CA SER A 254 -1.75 -22.20 7.84
C SER A 254 -0.50 -22.29 6.95
N GLU A 255 0.49 -21.43 7.15
CA GLU A 255 1.70 -21.30 6.31
C GLU A 255 2.95 -21.92 6.98
N PRO A 256 4.02 -22.29 6.25
CA PRO A 256 5.27 -22.71 6.86
C PRO A 256 5.96 -21.53 7.56
N TRP A 257 6.74 -21.81 8.60
CA TRP A 257 7.58 -20.78 9.21
C TRP A 257 8.84 -20.60 8.38
N LEU A 258 8.99 -19.43 7.78
CA LEU A 258 10.17 -19.06 7.01
C LEU A 258 11.36 -18.87 7.95
N GLU A 259 12.56 -19.25 7.51
CA GLU A 259 13.78 -19.18 8.35
C GLU A 259 13.98 -17.78 8.94
N ARG A 260 13.89 -16.75 8.10
CA ARG A 260 14.00 -15.33 8.48
C ARG A 260 13.03 -14.88 9.58
N ASP A 261 11.92 -15.60 9.75
CA ASP A 261 10.80 -15.21 10.60
C ASP A 261 10.68 -16.10 11.86
N LYS A 262 11.44 -17.21 11.96
CA LYS A 262 11.31 -18.19 13.05
C LYS A 262 11.47 -17.58 14.45
N ALA A 263 12.46 -16.71 14.64
CA ALA A 263 12.71 -16.07 15.93
C ALA A 263 11.55 -15.15 16.35
N MET A 264 10.95 -14.44 15.39
CA MET A 264 9.78 -13.58 15.63
C MET A 264 8.53 -14.41 15.94
N ILE A 265 8.33 -15.51 15.20
CA ILE A 265 7.17 -16.37 15.39
C ILE A 265 7.21 -17.10 16.74
N ASP A 266 8.37 -17.57 17.19
CA ASP A 266 8.46 -18.28 18.48
C ASP A 266 8.07 -17.38 19.68
N LEU A 267 8.43 -16.09 19.60
CA LEU A 267 8.05 -15.09 20.61
C LEU A 267 6.53 -14.90 20.74
N LEU A 268 5.75 -15.26 19.71
CA LEU A 268 4.29 -15.12 19.73
C LEU A 268 3.63 -16.03 20.78
N LYS A 269 4.32 -17.07 21.26
CA LYS A 269 3.84 -17.91 22.38
C LYS A 269 3.54 -17.08 23.62
N THR A 270 4.33 -16.03 23.88
CA THR A 270 4.11 -15.14 25.03
C THR A 270 2.79 -14.39 24.96
N ILE A 271 2.34 -14.07 23.75
CA ILE A 271 1.06 -13.40 23.53
C ILE A 271 -0.09 -14.39 23.29
N GLY A 272 0.17 -15.70 23.43
CA GLY A 272 -0.82 -16.77 23.34
C GLY A 272 -1.03 -17.36 21.94
N ILE A 273 -0.21 -16.99 20.95
CA ILE A 273 -0.27 -17.55 19.59
C ILE A 273 0.77 -18.65 19.43
N GLU A 274 0.32 -19.87 19.16
CA GLU A 274 1.20 -21.03 19.02
C GLU A 274 0.65 -22.01 17.97
N ARG A 275 1.54 -22.61 17.17
CA ARG A 275 1.16 -23.62 16.18
C ARG A 275 0.39 -24.77 16.82
N GLY A 276 -0.71 -25.16 16.19
CA GLY A 276 -1.56 -26.27 16.64
C GLY A 276 -2.46 -25.94 17.82
N LYS A 277 -2.44 -24.71 18.35
CA LYS A 277 -3.29 -24.28 19.46
C LYS A 277 -4.29 -23.21 19.02
N PRO A 278 -5.53 -23.23 19.55
CA PRO A 278 -6.48 -22.15 19.33
C PRO A 278 -6.01 -20.88 20.06
N PHE A 279 -6.27 -19.71 19.45
CA PHE A 279 -5.97 -18.42 20.06
C PHE A 279 -7.19 -17.87 20.82
N ASN A 280 -7.20 -18.10 22.13
CA ASN A 280 -8.26 -17.67 23.06
C ASN A 280 -7.63 -16.98 24.28
N PRO A 281 -7.16 -15.73 24.16
CA PRO A 281 -6.51 -15.02 25.27
C PRO A 281 -7.48 -14.81 26.44
N LYS A 282 -6.95 -14.83 27.66
CA LYS A 282 -7.71 -14.44 28.86
C LYS A 282 -8.05 -12.95 28.81
N PRO A 283 -9.11 -12.47 29.51
CA PRO A 283 -9.53 -11.07 29.46
C PRO A 283 -8.39 -10.06 29.69
N ARG A 284 -7.52 -10.30 30.69
CA ARG A 284 -6.37 -9.42 30.95
C ARG A 284 -5.35 -9.43 29.81
N THR A 285 -5.06 -10.59 29.21
CA THR A 285 -4.16 -10.66 28.05
C THR A 285 -4.76 -9.91 26.87
N GLU A 286 -6.05 -10.12 26.57
CA GLU A 286 -6.74 -9.40 25.48
C GLU A 286 -6.69 -7.88 25.67
N GLU A 287 -6.89 -7.39 26.89
CA GLU A 287 -6.71 -5.97 27.23
C GLU A 287 -5.30 -5.48 26.87
N ILE A 288 -4.24 -6.20 27.30
CA ILE A 288 -2.84 -5.84 27.00
C ILE A 288 -2.60 -5.80 25.48
N LEU A 289 -3.10 -6.79 24.74
CA LEU A 289 -2.96 -6.85 23.28
C LEU A 289 -3.63 -5.65 22.60
N ASN A 290 -4.82 -5.24 23.08
CA ASN A 290 -5.52 -4.06 22.57
C ASN A 290 -4.75 -2.76 22.83
N TYR A 291 -4.07 -2.63 23.97
CA TYR A 291 -3.17 -1.49 24.20
C TYR A 291 -1.94 -1.54 23.29
N ALA A 292 -1.33 -2.72 23.12
CA ALA A 292 -0.12 -2.89 22.34
C ALA A 292 -0.31 -2.58 20.85
N ILE A 293 -1.42 -3.02 20.23
CA ILE A 293 -1.71 -2.74 18.82
C ILE A 293 -2.00 -1.25 18.56
N LYS A 294 -2.61 -0.54 19.52
CA LYS A 294 -2.78 0.93 19.44
C LYS A 294 -1.44 1.66 19.52
N ALA A 295 -0.53 1.19 20.38
CA ALA A 295 0.83 1.74 20.46
C ALA A 295 1.63 1.44 19.19
N ALA A 296 1.50 0.24 18.61
CA ALA A 296 2.08 -0.11 17.31
C ALA A 296 1.53 0.81 16.20
N LYS A 297 0.23 1.10 16.18
CA LYS A 297 -0.35 2.09 15.26
C LYS A 297 0.32 3.46 15.39
N ALA A 298 0.42 3.98 16.61
CA ALA A 298 1.02 5.28 16.86
C ALA A 298 2.50 5.31 16.42
N TRP A 299 3.25 4.23 16.65
CA TRP A 299 4.62 4.08 16.15
C TRP A 299 4.68 4.11 14.62
N LEU A 300 3.80 3.38 13.94
CA LEU A 300 3.73 3.35 12.48
C LEU A 300 3.31 4.71 11.90
N ASP A 301 2.38 5.43 12.54
CA ASP A 301 1.96 6.78 12.11
C ASP A 301 3.14 7.77 12.16
N VAL A 302 3.96 7.74 13.21
CA VAL A 302 5.17 8.58 13.31
C VAL A 302 6.19 8.25 12.22
N ASN A 303 6.39 6.96 11.93
CA ASN A 303 7.30 6.54 10.86
C ASN A 303 6.76 6.91 9.47
N TYR A 304 5.44 6.89 9.28
CA TYR A 304 4.80 7.34 8.05
C TYR A 304 4.95 8.85 7.84
N GLU A 305 4.81 9.65 8.89
CA GLU A 305 4.97 11.11 8.86
C GLU A 305 6.41 11.57 8.64
N SER A 306 7.38 10.68 8.87
CA SER A 306 8.82 10.95 8.71
C SER A 306 9.41 10.42 7.39
N MET A 307 8.56 9.98 6.45
CA MET A 307 9.02 9.51 5.15
C MET A 307 9.80 10.59 4.38
N PRO A 308 10.95 10.23 3.76
CA PRO A 308 11.81 11.20 3.11
C PRO A 308 11.14 11.80 1.87
N ARG A 309 11.27 13.12 1.71
CA ARG A 309 10.73 13.84 0.55
C ARG A 309 11.38 13.36 -0.75
N TYR A 310 10.57 13.20 -1.78
CA TYR A 310 10.98 12.89 -3.13
C TYR A 310 11.59 14.11 -3.83
N TYR A 311 10.93 15.27 -3.71
CA TYR A 311 11.46 16.55 -4.17
C TYR A 311 12.11 17.30 -3.00
N THR A 312 13.10 18.14 -3.28
CA THR A 312 13.73 19.00 -2.25
C THR A 312 12.85 20.18 -1.87
N ASP A 313 11.96 20.60 -2.78
CA ASP A 313 11.16 21.82 -2.76
C ASP A 313 9.65 21.55 -2.75
N ALA A 314 9.24 20.31 -2.48
CA ALA A 314 7.84 19.92 -2.32
C ALA A 314 7.71 18.71 -1.36
N HIS A 315 6.52 18.49 -0.82
CA HIS A 315 6.21 17.57 0.28
C HIS A 315 5.71 16.19 -0.18
N TRP A 316 5.95 15.84 -1.44
CA TRP A 316 5.69 14.52 -1.97
C TRP A 316 6.76 13.53 -1.54
N PHE A 317 6.39 12.30 -1.20
CA PHE A 317 7.31 11.20 -0.90
C PHE A 317 6.95 9.93 -1.68
N PHE A 318 7.94 9.08 -1.92
CA PHE A 318 7.69 7.71 -2.39
C PHE A 318 7.35 6.86 -1.16
N PRO A 319 6.25 6.09 -1.14
CA PRO A 319 5.79 5.38 0.05
C PRO A 319 6.58 4.08 0.30
N ALA A 320 7.91 4.09 0.13
CA ALA A 320 8.84 3.03 0.54
C ALA A 320 10.26 3.61 0.58
N THR A 321 11.14 3.06 1.44
CA THR A 321 12.57 3.34 1.35
C THR A 321 13.24 2.44 0.31
N GLU A 322 14.43 2.83 -0.14
CA GLU A 322 15.24 2.00 -1.04
C GLU A 322 15.57 0.65 -0.40
N GLU A 323 15.92 0.63 0.89
CA GLU A 323 16.19 -0.61 1.64
C GLU A 323 14.99 -1.57 1.62
N THR A 324 13.78 -1.05 1.88
CA THR A 324 12.56 -1.86 1.86
C THR A 324 12.21 -2.33 0.47
N HIS A 325 12.40 -1.50 -0.55
CA HIS A 325 12.22 -1.92 -1.93
C HIS A 325 13.16 -3.08 -2.29
N GLN A 326 14.46 -2.94 -2.02
CA GLN A 326 15.44 -4.00 -2.29
C GLN A 326 15.09 -5.29 -1.53
N SER A 327 14.62 -5.17 -0.31
CA SER A 327 14.14 -6.32 0.47
C SER A 327 12.90 -6.97 -0.15
N ILE A 328 11.90 -6.21 -0.57
CA ILE A 328 10.66 -6.72 -1.18
C ILE A 328 10.95 -7.54 -2.44
N ILE A 329 11.83 -7.04 -3.32
CA ILE A 329 12.12 -7.69 -4.61
C ILE A 329 13.06 -8.89 -4.47
N ASN A 330 13.81 -8.99 -3.37
CA ASN A 330 14.68 -10.13 -3.07
C ASN A 330 14.07 -11.04 -1.98
N ASP A 331 12.76 -10.98 -1.76
CA ASP A 331 12.05 -11.76 -0.75
C ASP A 331 12.76 -11.74 0.62
N PHE A 332 13.18 -10.55 1.04
CA PHE A 332 13.84 -10.26 2.31
C PHE A 332 15.08 -11.13 2.58
N GLU A 333 15.78 -11.59 1.53
CA GLU A 333 17.05 -12.32 1.61
C GLU A 333 18.27 -11.40 1.45
N VAL A 334 18.08 -10.08 1.48
CA VAL A 334 19.17 -9.10 1.45
C VAL A 334 20.02 -9.27 2.71
N PRO A 335 21.34 -9.54 2.61
CA PRO A 335 22.20 -9.67 3.77
C PRO A 335 22.17 -8.43 4.65
N ASP A 336 22.17 -8.63 5.97
CA ASP A 336 22.21 -7.58 6.99
C ASP A 336 21.06 -6.55 6.94
N SER A 337 19.98 -6.82 6.19
CA SER A 337 18.82 -5.92 6.07
C SER A 337 17.50 -6.65 6.22
N TYR A 338 16.64 -6.13 7.10
CA TYR A 338 15.25 -6.55 7.23
C TYR A 338 14.45 -5.35 7.78
N PRO A 339 13.97 -4.44 6.92
CA PRO A 339 13.44 -3.13 7.33
C PRO A 339 12.02 -3.25 7.91
N VAL A 340 11.91 -3.79 9.12
CA VAL A 340 10.64 -4.09 9.81
C VAL A 340 9.71 -2.89 9.87
N ASP A 341 10.21 -1.73 10.31
CA ASP A 341 9.37 -0.55 10.57
C ASP A 341 8.81 0.03 9.27
N ASN A 342 9.68 0.27 8.27
CA ASN A 342 9.21 0.81 7.00
C ASN A 342 8.31 -0.20 6.26
N ARG A 343 8.61 -1.51 6.32
CA ARG A 343 7.71 -2.55 5.82
C ARG A 343 6.36 -2.50 6.52
N GLY A 344 6.34 -2.35 7.84
CA GLY A 344 5.13 -2.16 8.63
C GLY A 344 4.31 -0.98 8.12
N VAL A 345 4.96 0.18 7.94
CA VAL A 345 4.33 1.41 7.42
C VAL A 345 3.75 1.21 6.02
N ILE A 346 4.49 0.60 5.09
CA ILE A 346 4.00 0.37 3.73
C ILE A 346 2.67 -0.38 3.77
N TYR A 347 2.58 -1.45 4.55
CA TYR A 347 1.39 -2.29 4.57
C TYR A 347 0.29 -1.85 5.54
N THR A 348 0.41 -0.68 6.18
CA THR A 348 -0.75 0.03 6.75
C THR A 348 -1.53 0.81 5.69
N MET A 349 -0.90 1.14 4.56
CA MET A 349 -1.49 1.97 3.50
C MET A 349 -1.54 1.29 2.12
N ALA A 350 -0.73 0.28 1.86
CA ALA A 350 -0.64 -0.40 0.57
C ALA A 350 -0.93 -1.90 0.70
N PHE A 351 -1.35 -2.52 -0.41
CA PHE A 351 -1.58 -3.97 -0.54
C PHE A 351 -0.99 -4.50 -1.85
N PHE A 352 0.12 -3.91 -2.28
CA PHE A 352 0.74 -4.18 -3.57
C PHE A 352 2.25 -3.93 -3.48
N SER A 353 3.01 -4.82 -4.12
CA SER A 353 4.46 -4.75 -4.22
C SER A 353 4.90 -5.03 -5.65
N ALA A 354 5.64 -4.11 -6.27
CA ALA A 354 6.17 -4.31 -7.61
C ALA A 354 7.51 -5.05 -7.57
N LYS A 355 7.72 -5.97 -8.52
CA LYS A 355 9.02 -6.59 -8.77
C LYS A 355 9.95 -5.67 -9.55
N HIS A 356 9.38 -4.88 -10.46
CA HIS A 356 10.08 -3.93 -11.33
C HIS A 356 9.50 -2.53 -11.13
N ILE A 357 10.04 -1.80 -10.14
CA ILE A 357 9.61 -0.43 -9.89
C ILE A 357 9.85 0.44 -11.13
N GLY A 358 8.82 1.22 -11.47
CA GLY A 358 8.91 2.25 -12.49
C GLY A 358 8.78 1.78 -13.92
N GLU A 359 8.49 0.51 -14.15
CA GLU A 359 8.12 0.02 -15.49
C GLU A 359 6.62 0.25 -15.75
N SER A 360 5.77 -0.31 -14.89
CA SER A 360 4.32 -0.28 -15.07
C SER A 360 3.65 0.92 -14.39
N GLN A 361 4.10 1.27 -13.19
CA GLN A 361 3.49 2.31 -12.36
C GLN A 361 4.50 2.91 -11.37
N TYR A 362 4.23 4.14 -10.95
CA TYR A 362 4.97 4.84 -9.89
C TYR A 362 4.00 5.71 -9.08
N TYR A 363 4.34 5.94 -7.82
CA TYR A 363 3.46 6.61 -6.87
C TYR A 363 4.20 7.69 -6.11
N LEU A 364 3.53 8.82 -5.89
CA LEU A 364 3.99 9.84 -4.94
C LEU A 364 2.84 10.19 -4.03
N MET A 365 3.10 10.31 -2.74
CA MET A 365 2.10 10.57 -1.72
C MET A 365 2.41 11.87 -0.99
N THR A 366 1.38 12.56 -0.52
CA THR A 366 1.53 13.69 0.41
C THR A 366 0.41 13.67 1.45
N ILE A 367 0.75 14.08 2.66
CA ILE A 367 -0.14 14.17 3.83
C ILE A 367 -0.28 15.60 4.36
N GLN A 368 0.42 16.56 3.73
CA GLN A 368 0.48 17.94 4.17
C GLN A 368 0.51 18.91 3.00
N ASP A 369 0.03 20.12 3.25
CA ASP A 369 0.08 21.22 2.28
C ASP A 369 1.48 21.87 2.19
N LYS A 370 1.58 22.89 1.34
CA LYS A 370 2.79 23.70 1.14
C LYS A 370 3.36 24.34 2.42
N ASP A 371 2.50 24.59 3.42
CA ASP A 371 2.87 25.19 4.70
C ASP A 371 3.18 24.11 5.78
N GLU A 372 3.35 22.85 5.39
CA GLU A 372 3.58 21.70 6.28
C GLU A 372 2.41 21.44 7.26
N LYS A 373 1.19 21.85 6.89
CA LYS A 373 0.00 21.55 7.70
C LYS A 373 -0.67 20.28 7.20
N PRO A 374 -1.06 19.35 8.10
CA PRO A 374 -1.87 18.20 7.71
C PRO A 374 -3.15 18.64 7.00
N PHE A 375 -3.56 17.91 5.97
CA PHE A 375 -4.78 18.25 5.25
C PHE A 375 -6.04 18.06 6.12
N ASP A 376 -6.71 19.17 6.41
CA ASP A 376 -8.03 19.22 7.04
C ASP A 376 -9.13 19.16 5.97
N GLY A 377 -9.99 18.14 6.02
CA GLY A 377 -11.04 17.93 5.04
C GLY A 377 -12.16 18.96 5.04
N SER A 378 -12.19 19.89 6.01
CA SER A 378 -13.14 21.02 6.04
C SER A 378 -12.71 22.21 5.19
N LYS A 379 -11.44 22.24 4.75
CA LYS A 379 -10.84 23.33 3.98
C LYS A 379 -10.82 23.03 2.48
N HIS A 380 -10.48 24.05 1.70
CA HIS A 380 -10.32 23.94 0.25
C HIS A 380 -8.84 24.02 -0.13
N TYR A 381 -8.45 23.18 -1.08
CA TYR A 381 -7.08 23.12 -1.56
C TYR A 381 -7.03 23.04 -3.08
N LYS A 382 -5.87 23.39 -3.65
CA LYS A 382 -5.60 23.34 -5.07
C LYS A 382 -4.21 22.72 -5.32
N LEU A 383 -4.14 21.85 -6.31
CA LEU A 383 -2.89 21.37 -6.91
C LEU A 383 -2.87 21.78 -8.38
N ASN A 384 -1.82 22.47 -8.82
CA ASN A 384 -1.53 22.59 -10.24
C ASN A 384 -0.69 21.38 -10.68
N VAL A 385 -1.25 20.53 -11.54
CA VAL A 385 -0.53 19.43 -12.19
C VAL A 385 0.09 19.99 -13.48
N PRO A 386 1.42 20.12 -13.58
CA PRO A 386 2.03 20.73 -14.76
C PRO A 386 1.76 19.95 -16.04
N ALA A 387 1.78 20.66 -17.17
CA ALA A 387 1.61 20.05 -18.49
C ALA A 387 2.65 18.94 -18.74
N ASN A 388 2.37 18.09 -19.73
CA ASN A 388 3.29 17.04 -20.19
C ASN A 388 3.73 16.06 -19.09
N VAL A 389 2.81 15.67 -18.21
CA VAL A 389 3.06 14.65 -17.17
C VAL A 389 3.76 13.44 -17.80
N PRO A 390 4.91 12.98 -17.27
CA PRO A 390 5.78 12.01 -17.90
C PRO A 390 5.25 10.58 -17.76
N VAL A 391 4.14 10.30 -18.44
CA VAL A 391 3.47 8.99 -18.47
C VAL A 391 3.21 8.56 -19.91
N SER A 392 3.08 7.26 -20.12
CA SER A 392 2.67 6.65 -21.41
C SER A 392 1.23 6.15 -21.38
N GLN A 393 0.66 5.94 -20.19
CA GLN A 393 -0.72 5.48 -20.04
C GLN A 393 -1.60 6.61 -19.47
N TYR A 394 -1.46 6.93 -18.17
CA TYR A 394 -2.26 7.98 -17.54
C TYR A 394 -1.66 8.44 -16.20
N TRP A 395 -2.18 9.55 -15.68
CA TRP A 395 -1.90 9.99 -14.30
C TRP A 395 -3.19 10.22 -13.52
N SER A 396 -3.14 10.15 -12.20
CA SER A 396 -4.29 10.36 -11.31
C SER A 396 -3.89 10.99 -9.97
N MET A 397 -4.79 11.78 -9.41
CA MET A 397 -4.77 12.27 -8.02
C MET A 397 -5.95 11.65 -7.28
N THR A 398 -5.70 10.96 -6.17
CA THR A 398 -6.74 10.28 -5.40
C THR A 398 -6.66 10.63 -3.92
N VAL A 399 -7.82 10.87 -3.31
CA VAL A 399 -7.97 11.22 -1.90
C VAL A 399 -8.35 9.98 -1.07
N TYR A 400 -7.73 9.85 0.10
CA TYR A 400 -8.03 8.82 1.10
C TYR A 400 -8.24 9.44 2.48
N ASN A 401 -9.02 8.76 3.32
CA ASN A 401 -9.09 9.07 4.73
C ASN A 401 -7.72 8.77 5.38
N ARG A 402 -7.17 9.74 6.09
CA ARG A 402 -5.81 9.64 6.68
C ARG A 402 -5.70 8.61 7.80
N ALA A 403 -6.79 8.35 8.52
CA ALA A 403 -6.79 7.44 9.67
C ALA A 403 -6.91 5.96 9.25
N THR A 404 -7.61 5.68 8.15
CA THR A 404 -7.86 4.32 7.66
C THR A 404 -7.05 3.95 6.42
N HIS A 405 -6.47 4.94 5.72
CA HIS A 405 -5.84 4.80 4.41
C HIS A 405 -6.79 4.23 3.34
N THR A 406 -8.11 4.32 3.54
CA THR A 406 -9.13 3.84 2.60
C THR A 406 -9.87 5.00 1.95
N PHE A 407 -10.73 4.72 0.97
CA PHE A 407 -11.58 5.76 0.40
C PHE A 407 -12.48 6.40 1.46
N ILE A 408 -12.66 7.71 1.36
CA ILE A 408 -13.67 8.45 2.13
C ILE A 408 -15.05 7.86 1.82
N ARG A 409 -15.76 7.42 2.86
CA ARG A 409 -17.05 6.76 2.70
C ARG A 409 -18.10 7.73 2.19
N ASN A 410 -18.98 7.24 1.30
CA ASN A 410 -20.04 8.02 0.67
C ASN A 410 -19.56 9.19 -0.20
N ALA A 411 -18.25 9.33 -0.45
CA ALA A 411 -17.73 10.29 -1.41
C ALA A 411 -18.30 10.02 -2.81
N LYS A 412 -18.62 11.08 -3.55
CA LYS A 412 -19.19 11.01 -4.92
C LYS A 412 -18.22 10.31 -5.89
N TRP A 413 -16.94 10.58 -5.73
CA TRP A 413 -15.81 9.98 -6.42
C TRP A 413 -14.54 10.29 -5.61
N MET A 414 -13.48 9.54 -5.85
CA MET A 414 -12.28 9.55 -4.99
C MET A 414 -11.09 10.18 -5.71
N ALA A 415 -11.18 10.36 -7.03
CA ALA A 415 -10.06 10.79 -7.85
C ALA A 415 -10.45 11.70 -9.01
N ARG A 416 -9.41 12.34 -9.55
CA ARG A 416 -9.36 12.94 -10.88
C ARG A 416 -8.09 12.52 -11.60
N SER A 417 -8.24 12.14 -12.85
CA SER A 417 -7.19 11.56 -13.67
C SER A 417 -7.24 12.08 -15.10
N SER A 418 -6.16 11.88 -15.85
CA SER A 418 -6.16 12.19 -17.29
C SER A 418 -7.13 11.32 -18.11
N GLN A 419 -7.73 10.30 -17.51
CA GLN A 419 -8.79 9.47 -18.09
C GLN A 419 -10.20 9.97 -17.73
N THR A 420 -10.33 10.87 -16.75
CA THR A 420 -11.63 11.40 -16.31
C THR A 420 -12.29 12.16 -17.44
N LEU A 421 -13.53 11.78 -17.78
CA LEU A 421 -14.31 12.50 -18.79
C LEU A 421 -14.58 13.93 -18.36
N GLY A 422 -14.34 14.87 -19.28
CA GLY A 422 -14.62 16.28 -19.06
C GLY A 422 -13.63 17.00 -18.15
N ILE A 423 -12.46 16.43 -17.86
CA ILE A 423 -11.39 17.13 -17.14
C ILE A 423 -10.99 18.40 -17.88
N LYS A 424 -10.98 19.54 -17.19
CA LYS A 424 -10.64 20.85 -17.76
C LYS A 424 -9.14 21.11 -17.67
N LYS A 425 -8.54 21.52 -18.79
CA LYS A 425 -7.12 21.92 -18.86
C LYS A 425 -7.01 23.43 -18.95
N ASN A 426 -5.92 23.95 -18.42
CA ASN A 426 -5.51 25.34 -18.60
C ASN A 426 -4.92 25.56 -20.00
N ASN A 427 -4.74 26.83 -20.39
CA ASN A 427 -4.21 27.19 -21.72
C ASN A 427 -2.79 26.66 -21.98
N ASP A 428 -1.98 26.52 -20.93
CA ASP A 428 -0.62 25.97 -20.99
C ASP A 428 -0.60 24.42 -20.99
N GLY A 429 -1.77 23.77 -20.92
CA GLY A 429 -1.92 22.33 -20.86
C GLY A 429 -1.82 21.73 -19.45
N SER A 430 -1.58 22.53 -18.41
CA SER A 430 -1.65 22.09 -17.01
C SER A 430 -3.09 21.81 -16.59
N VAL A 431 -3.26 21.16 -15.44
CA VAL A 431 -4.57 20.85 -14.86
C VAL A 431 -4.60 21.27 -13.40
N ASP A 432 -5.53 22.16 -13.06
CA ASP A 432 -5.80 22.50 -11.67
C ASP A 432 -6.78 21.50 -11.07
N ILE A 433 -6.35 20.74 -10.06
CA ILE A 433 -7.18 19.83 -9.27
C ILE A 433 -7.56 20.51 -7.96
N TYR A 434 -8.83 20.44 -7.60
CA TYR A 434 -9.36 21.03 -6.37
C TYR A 434 -9.79 19.95 -5.39
N PHE A 435 -9.55 20.19 -4.11
CA PHE A 435 -9.94 19.31 -3.01
C PHE A 435 -10.76 20.12 -2.01
N GLY A 436 -11.83 19.56 -1.47
CA GLY A 436 -12.62 20.25 -0.44
C GLY A 436 -14.02 19.66 -0.24
N PRO A 437 -14.74 20.06 0.81
CA PRO A 437 -16.05 19.50 1.16
C PRO A 437 -17.16 19.93 0.19
N THR A 438 -16.92 21.00 -0.57
CA THR A 438 -17.81 21.53 -1.61
C THR A 438 -17.03 21.84 -2.88
N PRO A 439 -17.66 21.79 -4.07
CA PRO A 439 -16.99 22.10 -5.32
C PRO A 439 -16.57 23.58 -5.40
N PRO A 440 -15.50 23.91 -6.15
CA PRO A 440 -15.13 25.29 -6.44
C PRO A 440 -16.14 25.95 -7.37
N GLU A 441 -16.08 27.28 -7.51
CA GLU A 441 -16.95 28.06 -8.42
C GLU A 441 -16.88 27.59 -9.88
N SER A 442 -15.73 27.04 -10.30
CA SER A 442 -15.50 26.50 -11.65
C SER A 442 -16.23 25.18 -11.94
N GLY A 443 -16.87 24.61 -10.92
CA GLY A 443 -17.68 23.40 -10.96
C GLY A 443 -16.95 22.12 -10.54
N GLU A 444 -17.62 20.98 -10.73
CA GLU A 444 -17.17 19.68 -10.21
C GLU A 444 -16.12 18.96 -11.07
N SER A 445 -15.85 19.46 -12.29
CA SER A 445 -15.06 18.75 -13.31
C SER A 445 -13.65 18.36 -12.83
N ASN A 446 -12.97 19.24 -12.10
CA ASN A 446 -11.63 18.97 -11.54
C ASN A 446 -11.61 18.83 -10.02
N TRP A 447 -12.78 18.64 -9.39
CA TRP A 447 -12.92 18.61 -7.94
C TRP A 447 -12.99 17.18 -7.39
N ILE A 448 -12.32 16.95 -6.28
CA ILE A 448 -12.39 15.72 -5.48
C ILE A 448 -12.95 16.06 -4.09
N PRO A 449 -14.07 15.44 -3.67
CA PRO A 449 -14.69 15.70 -2.38
C PRO A 449 -13.83 15.21 -1.21
N THR A 450 -13.86 15.94 -0.11
CA THR A 450 -13.30 15.58 1.20
C THR A 450 -14.41 15.52 2.26
N ASP A 451 -14.15 14.88 3.40
CA ASP A 451 -15.07 14.89 4.56
C ASP A 451 -14.66 16.01 5.53
N PRO A 452 -15.54 16.98 5.86
CA PRO A 452 -15.22 18.07 6.78
C PRO A 452 -14.92 17.63 8.23
N LYS A 453 -15.11 16.35 8.57
CA LYS A 453 -14.84 15.81 9.91
C LYS A 453 -13.52 15.04 10.00
N GLU A 454 -12.82 14.86 8.89
CA GLU A 454 -11.69 13.97 8.79
C GLU A 454 -10.48 14.68 8.17
N GLN A 455 -9.29 14.16 8.48
CA GLN A 455 -8.09 14.48 7.72
C GLN A 455 -8.00 13.55 6.50
N PHE A 456 -7.29 14.01 5.48
CA PHE A 456 -7.07 13.22 4.27
C PHE A 456 -5.62 13.18 3.84
N GLU A 457 -5.33 12.28 2.91
CA GLU A 457 -4.05 12.18 2.22
C GLU A 457 -4.27 12.04 0.72
N VAL A 458 -3.26 12.41 -0.07
CA VAL A 458 -3.34 12.39 -1.53
C VAL A 458 -2.26 11.50 -2.11
N LEU A 459 -2.67 10.58 -2.99
CA LEU A 459 -1.77 9.75 -3.77
C LEU A 459 -1.83 10.15 -5.24
N ALA A 460 -0.69 10.59 -5.77
CA ALA A 460 -0.44 10.75 -7.19
C ALA A 460 0.01 9.41 -7.79
N ARG A 461 -0.59 9.04 -8.92
CA ARG A 461 -0.26 7.83 -9.67
C ARG A 461 0.25 8.18 -11.05
N PHE A 462 1.31 7.51 -11.48
CA PHE A 462 1.92 7.66 -12.80
C PHE A 462 2.00 6.27 -13.47
N TYR A 463 1.18 6.03 -14.49
CA TYR A 463 1.13 4.74 -15.18
C TYR A 463 1.93 4.76 -16.49
N GLY A 464 2.76 3.74 -16.66
CA GLY A 464 3.82 3.71 -17.67
C GLY A 464 4.72 4.97 -17.58
N PRO A 465 5.28 5.24 -16.39
CA PRO A 465 6.08 6.44 -16.12
C PRO A 465 7.32 6.53 -17.03
N LYS A 466 7.73 7.75 -17.37
CA LYS A 466 8.87 8.05 -18.25
C LYS A 466 10.03 8.64 -17.43
N LYS A 467 11.23 8.59 -18.01
CA LYS A 467 12.49 9.07 -17.41
C LYS A 467 12.38 10.42 -16.69
N ALA A 468 11.63 11.36 -17.27
CA ALA A 468 11.46 12.71 -16.74
C ALA A 468 10.85 12.78 -15.33
N LEU A 469 10.14 11.73 -14.89
CA LEU A 469 9.67 11.59 -13.51
C LEU A 469 10.86 11.30 -12.56
N TYR A 470 11.67 10.29 -12.90
CA TYR A 470 12.75 9.77 -12.07
C TYR A 470 13.94 10.71 -11.95
N ASP A 471 14.31 11.35 -13.06
CA ASP A 471 15.38 12.34 -13.08
C ASP A 471 14.94 13.71 -12.56
N LYS A 472 13.65 13.85 -12.19
CA LYS A 472 13.04 15.04 -11.60
C LYS A 472 13.14 16.28 -12.50
N SER A 473 13.31 16.08 -13.82
CA SER A 473 13.24 17.15 -14.83
C SER A 473 11.83 17.69 -15.02
N TRP A 474 10.82 16.82 -14.85
CA TRP A 474 9.45 17.23 -14.59
C TRP A 474 9.20 17.18 -13.08
N LYS A 475 8.56 18.23 -12.54
CA LYS A 475 8.27 18.35 -11.11
C LYS A 475 6.80 18.68 -10.89
N MET A 476 6.25 18.17 -9.80
CA MET A 476 4.92 18.54 -9.32
C MET A 476 5.07 19.37 -8.06
N GLY A 477 4.42 20.53 -8.03
CA GLY A 477 4.42 21.41 -6.87
C GLY A 477 3.60 20.84 -5.71
N ASP A 478 3.57 21.59 -4.62
CA ASP A 478 2.73 21.27 -3.46
C ASP A 478 1.24 21.55 -3.71
N ILE A 479 0.44 20.94 -2.84
CA ILE A 479 -0.97 21.27 -2.68
C ILE A 479 -1.05 22.51 -1.78
N GLU A 480 -1.82 23.52 -2.20
CA GLU A 480 -1.95 24.80 -1.49
C GLU A 480 -3.37 24.99 -0.97
N GLU A 481 -3.52 25.47 0.27
CA GLU A 481 -4.83 25.90 0.80
C GLU A 481 -5.33 27.12 0.01
N VAL A 482 -6.57 27.07 -0.46
CA VAL A 482 -7.25 28.18 -1.13
C VAL A 482 -7.97 28.98 -0.05
N LYS A 483 -7.52 30.22 0.16
CA LYS A 483 -8.06 31.14 1.18
C LYS A 483 -9.24 31.96 0.68
#